data_AF-A0A538K7Q8-F1
#
_entry.id   AF-A0A538K7Q8-F1
#
_cell.length_a   1.000
_cell.length_b   1.000
_cell.length_c   1.000
_cell.angle_alpha   90.00
_cell.angle_beta   90.00
_cell.angle_gamma   90.00
#
_symmetry.space_group_name_H-M   'P 1'
#
loop_
_entity.id
_entity.type
_entity.pdbx_description
1 polymer ?
#
loop_
_entity_poly.entity_id
_entity_poly.type
_entity_poly.pdbx_seq_one_letter_code
_entity_poly.pdbx_strand_id
1 'polypeptide(L)'
;MRRARIIAALAAFGVVLLVFAPAAFATAGQGFYGESNDKTVANAMFITIAFFPVVITVFSLIQWRLDKRKHARMDAEKRRAANADWRGGW
;
A
#
# COMPACT_ATOMS: atom_id res chain seq x y z
N MET A 1 34.30 -15.41 2.30
CA MET A 1 33.24 -16.04 1.47
C MET A 1 31.99 -15.15 1.25
N ARG A 2 31.46 -14.43 2.24
CA ARG A 2 30.25 -13.58 2.07
C ARG A 2 30.36 -12.52 0.96
N ARG A 3 31.49 -11.81 0.89
CA ARG A 3 31.74 -10.79 -0.14
C ARG A 3 31.79 -11.38 -1.56
N ALA A 4 32.49 -12.50 -1.75
CA ALA A 4 32.56 -13.19 -3.04
C ALA A 4 31.19 -13.69 -3.51
N ARG A 5 30.33 -14.17 -2.60
CA ARG A 5 28.94 -14.57 -2.93
C ARG A 5 28.08 -13.38 -3.37
N ILE A 6 28.23 -12.23 -2.72
CA ILE A 6 27.50 -11.00 -3.09
C ILE A 6 27.95 -10.51 -4.47
N ILE A 7 29.26 -10.51 -4.72
CA ILE A 7 29.82 -10.12 -6.03
C ILE A 7 29.32 -11.06 -7.13
N ALA A 8 29.35 -12.37 -6.89
CA ALA A 8 28.84 -13.37 -7.83
C ALA A 8 27.33 -13.20 -8.09
N ALA A 9 26.53 -12.92 -7.05
CA ALA A 9 25.10 -12.68 -7.19
C ALA A 9 24.80 -11.41 -8.00
N LEU A 10 25.54 -10.32 -7.77
CA LEU A 10 25.41 -9.07 -8.53
C LEU A 10 25.84 -9.25 -9.99
N ALA A 11 26.92 -9.99 -10.23
CA ALA A 11 27.39 -10.30 -11.59
C ALA A 11 26.36 -11.18 -12.33
N ALA A 12 25.85 -12.23 -11.69
CA ALA A 12 24.81 -13.08 -12.26
C ALA A 12 23.53 -12.28 -12.56
N PHE A 13 23.11 -11.40 -11.65
CA PHE A 13 21.98 -10.51 -11.86
C PHE A 13 22.21 -9.55 -13.04
N GLY A 14 23.40 -8.96 -13.13
CA GLY A 14 23.79 -8.13 -14.27
C GLY A 14 23.76 -8.87 -15.60
N VAL A 15 24.25 -10.13 -15.63
CA VAL A 15 24.17 -10.99 -16.81
C VAL A 15 22.72 -11.29 -17.19
N VAL A 16 21.86 -11.60 -16.22
CA VAL A 16 20.42 -11.80 -16.47
C VAL A 16 19.81 -10.54 -17.09
N LEU A 17 20.07 -9.36 -16.55
CA LEU A 17 19.55 -8.10 -17.12
C LEU A 17 20.04 -7.88 -18.58
N LEU A 18 21.30 -8.17 -18.88
CA LEU A 18 21.86 -8.04 -20.23
C LEU A 18 21.25 -9.04 -21.22
N VAL A 19 20.94 -10.27 -20.77
CA VAL A 19 20.27 -11.29 -21.61
C VAL A 19 18.83 -10.87 -21.95
N PHE A 20 18.12 -10.24 -21.02
CA PHE A 20 16.76 -9.75 -21.26
C PHE A 20 16.69 -8.40 -21.97
N ALA A 21 17.80 -7.66 -22.07
CA ALA A 21 17.83 -6.34 -22.71
C ALA A 21 17.37 -6.34 -24.18
N PRO A 22 17.86 -7.23 -25.08
CA PRO A 22 17.40 -7.25 -26.47
C PRO A 22 15.91 -7.52 -26.61
N ALA A 23 15.34 -8.39 -25.77
CA ALA A 23 13.90 -8.67 -25.78
C ALA A 23 13.07 -7.45 -25.34
N ALA A 24 13.57 -6.66 -24.39
CA ALA A 24 12.93 -5.41 -23.98
C ALA A 24 13.00 -4.32 -25.06
N PHE A 25 14.08 -4.27 -25.85
CA PHE A 25 14.22 -3.33 -26.96
C PHE A 25 13.52 -3.78 -28.25
N ALA A 26 13.29 -5.08 -28.44
CA ALA A 26 12.58 -5.62 -29.60
C ALA A 26 11.11 -5.16 -29.68
N THR A 27 10.50 -4.83 -28.54
CA THR A 27 9.16 -4.23 -28.47
C THR A 27 9.20 -2.70 -28.44
N ALA A 28 10.23 -2.08 -29.03
CA ALA A 28 10.48 -0.63 -28.98
C ALA A 28 10.49 -0.04 -27.55
N GLY A 29 10.78 -0.86 -26.53
CA GLY A 29 10.73 -0.43 -25.12
C GLY A 29 9.31 -0.21 -24.57
N GLN A 30 8.27 -0.69 -25.26
CA GLN A 30 6.86 -0.47 -24.89
C GLN A 30 6.38 -1.26 -23.65
N GLY A 31 7.19 -2.20 -23.16
CA GLY A 31 6.80 -3.06 -22.04
C GLY A 31 5.60 -3.96 -22.35
N PHE A 32 5.01 -4.60 -21.33
CA PHE A 32 3.88 -5.54 -21.51
C PHE A 32 2.56 -4.89 -21.93
N TYR A 33 2.44 -3.57 -21.80
CA TYR A 33 1.21 -2.83 -22.10
C TYR A 33 1.14 -2.36 -23.56
N GLY A 34 2.22 -2.49 -24.32
CA GLY A 34 2.29 -2.01 -25.71
C GLY A 34 2.46 -0.49 -25.82
N GLU A 35 2.24 0.04 -27.02
CA GLU A 35 2.46 1.46 -27.30
C GLU A 35 1.61 2.37 -26.41
N SER A 36 2.27 3.23 -25.63
CA SER A 36 1.59 4.27 -24.85
C SER A 36 1.09 5.35 -25.81
N ASN A 37 -0.20 5.32 -26.11
CA ASN A 37 -0.87 6.38 -26.85
C ASN A 37 -1.33 7.50 -25.88
N ASP A 38 -1.54 8.71 -26.40
CA ASP A 38 -1.97 9.89 -25.62
C ASP A 38 -3.19 9.61 -24.74
N LYS A 39 -4.18 8.90 -25.30
CA LYS A 39 -5.38 8.45 -24.57
C LYS A 39 -5.07 7.55 -23.37
N THR A 40 -4.12 6.63 -23.50
CA THR A 40 -3.73 5.72 -22.42
C THR A 40 -3.10 6.50 -21.26
N VAL A 41 -2.19 7.42 -21.59
CA VAL A 41 -1.51 8.26 -20.60
C VAL A 41 -2.50 9.19 -19.92
N ALA A 42 -3.38 9.84 -20.69
CA ALA A 42 -4.43 10.70 -20.16
C ALA A 42 -5.35 9.95 -19.19
N ASN A 43 -5.83 8.77 -19.58
CA ASN A 43 -6.67 7.94 -18.71
C ASN A 43 -5.93 7.51 -17.43
N ALA A 44 -4.66 7.13 -17.53
CA ALA A 44 -3.86 6.78 -16.35
C ALA A 44 -3.72 7.95 -15.38
N MET A 45 -3.53 9.17 -15.89
CA MET A 45 -3.47 10.38 -15.07
C MET A 45 -4.82 10.72 -14.43
N PHE A 46 -5.94 10.59 -15.15
CA PHE A 46 -7.27 10.78 -14.58
C PHE A 46 -7.56 9.76 -13.47
N ILE A 47 -7.21 8.49 -13.68
CA ILE A 47 -7.32 7.45 -12.66
C ILE A 47 -6.48 7.82 -11.44
N THR A 48 -5.25 8.28 -11.64
CA THR A 48 -4.35 8.69 -10.55
C THR A 48 -4.93 9.84 -9.74
N ILE A 49 -5.47 10.88 -10.41
CA ILE A 49 -6.12 12.02 -9.76
C ILE A 49 -7.34 11.58 -8.94
N ALA A 50 -8.16 10.67 -9.48
CA ALA A 50 -9.35 10.17 -8.77
C ALA A 50 -9.01 9.17 -7.66
N PHE A 51 -7.92 8.41 -7.80
CA PHE A 51 -7.52 7.36 -6.86
C PHE A 51 -7.22 7.91 -5.47
N PHE A 52 -6.40 8.96 -5.38
CA PHE A 52 -6.02 9.53 -4.10
C PHE A 52 -7.20 9.98 -3.22
N PRO A 53 -8.12 10.85 -3.69
CA PRO A 53 -9.25 11.26 -2.86
C PRO A 53 -10.14 10.08 -2.51
N VAL A 54 -10.39 9.14 -3.43
CA VAL A 54 -11.19 7.94 -3.15
C VAL A 54 -10.56 7.10 -2.03
N VAL A 55 -9.26 6.81 -2.10
CA VAL A 55 -8.56 6.03 -1.08
C VAL A 55 -8.55 6.75 0.26
N ILE A 56 -8.25 8.06 0.27
CA ILE A 56 -8.27 8.87 1.49
C ILE A 56 -9.66 8.83 2.13
N THR A 57 -10.73 9.01 1.36
CA THR A 57 -12.11 8.94 1.85
C THR A 57 -12.43 7.55 2.40
N VAL A 58 -12.10 6.48 1.68
CA VAL A 58 -12.34 5.11 2.13
C VAL A 58 -11.61 4.82 3.44
N PHE A 59 -10.32 5.17 3.54
CA PHE A 59 -9.56 4.98 4.77
C PHE A 59 -10.07 5.83 5.92
N SER A 60 -10.49 7.07 5.66
CA SER A 60 -11.08 7.94 6.68
C SER A 60 -12.39 7.36 7.22
N LEU A 61 -13.25 6.81 6.35
CA LEU A 61 -14.50 6.15 6.76
C LEU A 61 -14.23 4.87 7.56
N ILE A 62 -13.22 4.08 7.16
CA ILE A 62 -12.81 2.89 7.90
C ILE A 62 -12.29 3.28 9.29
N GLN A 63 -11.40 4.26 9.38
CA GLN A 63 -10.87 4.78 10.64
C GLN A 63 -12.01 5.26 11.54
N TRP A 64 -12.92 6.08 11.02
CA TRP A 64 -14.09 6.57 11.77
C TRP A 64 -14.95 5.43 12.33
N ARG A 65 -15.20 4.39 11.54
CA ARG A 65 -15.98 3.23 11.98
C ARG A 65 -15.26 2.45 13.09
N LEU A 66 -13.94 2.31 13.01
CA LEU A 66 -13.14 1.63 14.03
C LEU A 66 -13.08 2.45 15.33
N ASP A 67 -12.90 3.76 15.24
CA ASP A 67 -12.89 4.65 16.39
C ASP A 67 -14.23 4.64 17.11
N LYS A 68 -15.35 4.68 16.37
CA LYS A 68 -16.69 4.56 16.96
C LYS A 68 -16.85 3.26 17.76
N ARG A 69 -16.33 2.14 17.24
CA ARG A 69 -16.34 0.85 17.98
C ARG A 69 -15.45 0.90 19.21
N LYS A 70 -14.28 1.52 19.13
CA LYS A 70 -13.35 1.68 20.26
C LYS A 70 -13.97 2.52 21.37
N HIS A 71 -14.54 3.68 21.03
CA HIS A 71 -15.22 4.55 21.98
C HIS A 71 -16.40 3.86 22.65
N ALA A 72 -17.24 3.14 21.91
CA ALA A 72 -18.35 2.38 22.49
C ALA A 72 -17.90 1.35 23.54
N ARG A 73 -16.74 0.69 23.33
CA ARG A 73 -16.18 -0.27 24.30
C ARG A 73 -15.64 0.45 25.53
N MET A 74 -14.88 1.53 25.34
CA MET A 74 -14.34 2.33 26.45
C MET A 74 -15.45 2.95 27.31
N ASP A 75 -16.53 3.44 26.69
CA ASP A 75 -17.66 4.01 27.42
C ASP A 75 -18.41 2.93 28.22
N ALA A 76 -18.53 1.71 27.68
CA ALA A 76 -19.11 0.59 28.41
C ALA A 76 -18.24 0.16 29.61
N GLU A 77 -16.92 0.16 29.46
CA GLU A 77 -15.97 -0.12 30.54
C GLU A 77 -16.01 0.97 31.62
N LYS A 78 -15.99 2.26 31.23
CA LYS A 78 -16.13 3.39 32.17
C LYS A 78 -17.43 3.31 32.97
N ARG A 79 -18.56 2.99 32.33
CA ARG A 79 -19.85 2.80 33.03
C ARG A 79 -19.81 1.65 34.04
N ARG A 80 -19.14 0.54 33.70
CA ARG A 80 -18.97 -0.60 34.63
C ARG A 80 -18.09 -0.23 35.81
N ALA A 81 -16.98 0.47 35.58
CA ALA A 81 -16.09 0.94 36.64
C ALA A 81 -16.78 1.93 37.59
N ALA A 82 -17.49 2.93 37.04
CA ALA A 82 -18.24 3.89 37.85
C ALA A 82 -19.33 3.22 38.72
N ASN A 83 -20.01 2.19 38.20
CA ASN A 83 -20.97 1.41 38.97
C ASN A 83 -20.32 0.51 40.04
N ALA A 84 -19.07 0.10 39.85
CA ALA A 84 -18.33 -0.70 40.83
C ALA A 84 -17.83 0.18 41.99
N ASP A 85 -17.31 1.38 41.68
CA ASP A 85 -16.89 2.35 42.69
C ASP A 85 -18.04 2.80 43.60
N TRP A 86 -19.26 2.96 43.04
CA TRP A 86 -20.46 3.27 43.85
C TRP A 86 -20.79 2.19 44.91
N ARG A 87 -20.35 0.95 44.72
CA ARG A 87 -20.60 -0.16 45.66
C ARG A 87 -19.51 -0.32 46.73
N GLY A 88 -18.45 0.51 46.70
CA GLY A 88 -17.31 0.46 47.61
C GLY A 88 -17.17 1.69 48.52
N GLY A 89 -18.22 2.51 48.67
CA GLY A 89 -18.20 3.65 49.60
C GLY A 89 -18.10 3.21 51.06
N TRP A 90 -17.08 3.73 51.76
CA TRP A 90 -17.03 3.77 53.22
C TRP A 90 -18.15 4.65 53.78
#